data_AF-A0A953F8H3-F1
#
_entry.id   AF-A0A953F8H3-F1
#
_cell.length_a   1.000
_cell.length_b   1.000
_cell.length_c   1.000
_cell.angle_alpha   90.00
_cell.angle_beta   90.00
_cell.angle_gamma   90.00
#
_symmetry.space_group_name_H-M   'P 1'
#
loop_
_entity.id
_entity.type
_entity.pdbx_description
1 polymer ?
#
loop_
_entity_poly.entity_id
_entity_poly.type
_entity_poly.pdbx_seq_one_letter_code
_entity_poly.pdbx_strand_id
1 'polypeptide(L)'
;KKGNVFAFNVRSSWVGGKFLTPIDLAATQSAGYAIFDLNNAYSQRQSDYFRFDVKLSFRRELKKSTMEWAIDLQNVTNHKNVFRNSYNPRTGQLVTEYQQGFFPVPTFRWTF
;
A
#
# COMPACT_ATOMS: atom_id res chain seq x y z
N LYS A 1 35.88 13.04 -12.82
CA LYS A 1 34.92 13.40 -13.90
C LYS A 1 33.68 14.01 -13.23
N LYS A 2 33.28 15.23 -13.61
CA LYS A 2 31.96 15.76 -13.23
C LYS A 2 30.91 14.99 -14.03
N GLY A 3 29.88 14.48 -13.37
CA GLY A 3 28.85 13.65 -13.99
C GLY A 3 27.49 14.01 -13.43
N ASN A 4 26.52 14.10 -14.32
CA ASN A 4 25.12 14.24 -13.97
C ASN A 4 24.45 12.91 -14.29
N VAL A 5 23.72 12.35 -13.34
CA VAL A 5 22.96 11.11 -13.53
C VAL A 5 21.49 11.45 -13.32
N PHE A 6 20.69 11.18 -14.35
CA PHE A 6 19.24 11.15 -14.24
C PHE A 6 18.83 9.68 -14.20
N ALA A 7 17.95 9.32 -13.28
CA ALA A 7 17.38 7.99 -13.23
C ALA A 7 15.85 8.07 -13.11
N PHE A 8 15.22 7.13 -13.80
CA PHE A 8 13.78 6.93 -13.86
C PHE A 8 13.51 5.50 -13.40
N ASN A 9 12.66 5.32 -12.40
CA ASN A 9 12.28 4.01 -11.87
C ASN A 9 10.76 3.89 -11.86
N VAL A 10 10.27 2.76 -12.34
CA VAL A 10 8.84 2.43 -12.39
C VAL A 10 8.65 1.06 -11.79
N ARG A 11 7.62 0.93 -10.94
CA ARG A 11 7.23 -0.33 -10.33
C ARG A 11 5.72 -0.51 -10.45
N SER A 12 5.31 -1.64 -10.99
CA SER A 12 3.91 -2.06 -11.03
C SER A 12 3.74 -3.36 -10.27
N SER A 13 2.65 -3.50 -9.53
CA SER A 13 2.31 -4.70 -8.78
C SER A 13 0.81 -4.95 -8.89
N TRP A 14 0.45 -6.12 -9.38
CA TRP A 14 -0.93 -6.60 -9.46
C TRP A 14 -1.00 -7.97 -8.79
N VAL A 15 -1.93 -8.11 -7.85
CA VAL A 15 -2.19 -9.38 -7.17
C VAL A 15 -3.69 -9.60 -7.20
N GLY A 16 -4.11 -10.79 -7.62
CA GLY A 16 -5.51 -11.18 -7.60
C GLY A 16 -6.08 -11.14 -6.17
N GLY A 17 -7.38 -10.87 -6.09
CA GLY A 17 -8.13 -10.86 -4.85
C GLY A 17 -8.02 -12.18 -4.10
N LYS A 18 -7.70 -12.11 -2.81
CA LYS A 18 -7.65 -13.28 -1.94
C LYS A 18 -9.07 -13.75 -1.62
N PHE A 19 -9.26 -15.06 -1.55
CA PHE A 19 -10.49 -15.61 -1.02
C PHE A 19 -10.49 -15.50 0.50
N LEU A 20 -11.61 -15.05 1.05
CA LEU A 20 -11.84 -14.80 2.46
C LEU A 20 -13.01 -15.67 2.92
N THR A 21 -12.89 -16.16 4.14
CA THR A 21 -14.02 -16.74 4.85
C THR A 21 -14.85 -15.59 5.46
N PRO A 22 -16.16 -15.52 5.20
CA PRO A 22 -17.02 -14.51 5.77
C PRO A 22 -17.05 -14.59 7.30
N ILE A 23 -17.29 -13.46 7.94
CA ILE A 23 -17.48 -13.37 9.39
C ILE A 23 -18.98 -13.51 9.67
N ASP A 24 -19.34 -14.38 10.61
CA ASP A 24 -20.68 -14.46 11.16
C ASP A 24 -20.90 -13.28 12.10
N LEU A 25 -21.64 -12.28 11.63
CA LEU A 25 -21.90 -11.07 12.39
C LEU A 25 -22.69 -11.33 13.68
N ALA A 26 -23.64 -12.28 13.67
CA ALA A 26 -24.49 -12.56 14.83
C ALA A 26 -23.69 -13.29 15.92
N ALA A 27 -22.90 -14.31 15.52
CA ALA A 27 -22.01 -15.01 16.44
C ALA A 27 -20.89 -14.09 16.95
N THR A 28 -20.32 -13.24 16.09
CA THR A 28 -19.27 -12.28 16.47
C THR A 28 -19.79 -11.22 17.47
N GLN A 29 -21.02 -10.72 17.28
CA GLN A 29 -21.63 -9.74 18.17
C GLN A 29 -21.87 -10.31 19.58
N SER A 30 -22.30 -11.57 19.68
CA SER A 30 -22.52 -12.24 20.97
C SER A 30 -21.22 -12.66 21.66
N ALA A 31 -20.20 -13.07 20.90
CA ALA A 31 -18.93 -13.54 21.44
C ALA A 31 -17.92 -12.43 21.78
N GLY A 32 -18.05 -11.25 21.16
CA GLY A 32 -17.13 -10.13 21.35
C GLY A 32 -15.79 -10.25 20.59
N TYR A 33 -15.62 -11.31 19.79
CA TYR A 33 -14.47 -11.53 18.90
C TYR A 33 -14.94 -12.09 17.55
N ALA A 34 -14.13 -11.93 16.50
CA ALA A 34 -14.49 -12.36 15.15
C ALA A 34 -14.67 -13.89 15.07
N ILE A 35 -15.88 -14.33 14.75
CA ILE A 35 -16.24 -15.72 14.47
C ILE A 35 -16.46 -15.84 12.96
N PHE A 36 -15.76 -16.79 12.34
CA PHE A 36 -15.83 -17.04 10.91
C PHE A 36 -16.90 -18.08 10.58
N ASP A 37 -17.68 -17.84 9.53
CA ASP A 37 -18.65 -18.79 9.01
C ASP A 37 -17.93 -19.84 8.15
N LEU A 38 -17.63 -20.98 8.77
CA LEU A 38 -16.93 -22.10 8.14
C LEU A 38 -17.78 -22.83 7.09
N ASN A 39 -19.12 -22.72 7.13
CA ASN A 39 -19.97 -23.35 6.12
C ASN A 39 -19.83 -22.64 4.76
N ASN A 40 -19.49 -21.35 4.78
CA ASN A 40 -19.22 -20.54 3.60
C ASN A 40 -17.73 -20.19 3.46
N ALA A 41 -16.82 -21.07 3.90
CA ALA A 41 -15.39 -20.85 3.82
C ALA A 41 -14.92 -20.50 2.40
N TYR A 42 -14.06 -19.48 2.28
CA TYR A 42 -13.52 -18.97 1.01
C TYR A 42 -14.56 -18.53 -0.04
N SER A 43 -15.82 -18.31 0.35
CA SER A 43 -16.89 -17.88 -0.55
C SER A 43 -16.78 -16.43 -1.01
N GLN A 44 -16.09 -15.57 -0.24
CA GLN A 44 -15.92 -14.16 -0.57
C GLN A 44 -14.57 -13.93 -1.25
N ARG A 45 -14.53 -13.10 -2.29
CA ARG A 45 -13.29 -12.68 -2.93
C ARG A 45 -13.04 -11.20 -2.64
N GLN A 46 -11.87 -10.90 -2.07
CA GLN A 46 -11.41 -9.53 -1.87
C GLN A 46 -11.19 -8.83 -3.21
N SER A 47 -11.28 -7.50 -3.25
CA SER A 47 -10.87 -6.75 -4.43
C SER A 47 -9.40 -7.02 -4.77
N ASP A 48 -9.09 -7.09 -6.05
CA ASP A 48 -7.71 -7.21 -6.52
C ASP A 48 -6.83 -6.06 -5.98
N TYR A 49 -5.57 -6.37 -5.69
CA TYR A 49 -4.59 -5.38 -5.25
C TYR A 49 -3.83 -4.85 -6.47
N PHE A 50 -3.77 -3.53 -6.61
CA PHE A 50 -3.02 -2.87 -7.67
C PHE A 50 -2.25 -1.67 -7.12
N ARG A 51 -0.96 -1.59 -7.45
CA ARG A 51 -0.10 -0.48 -7.05
C ARG A 51 0.89 -0.12 -8.15
N PHE A 52 0.97 1.17 -8.45
CA PHE A 52 1.87 1.73 -9.43
C PHE A 52 2.69 2.85 -8.80
N ASP A 53 4.01 2.68 -8.74
CA ASP A 53 4.94 3.63 -8.14
C ASP A 53 5.91 4.16 -9.21
N VAL A 54 6.22 5.46 -9.15
CA VAL A 54 7.14 6.12 -10.07
C VAL A 54 8.14 6.95 -9.28
N LYS A 55 9.43 6.77 -9.52
CA LYS A 55 10.49 7.55 -8.89
C LYS A 55 11.37 8.23 -9.92
N LEU A 56 11.54 9.53 -9.75
CA LEU A 56 12.49 10.35 -10.49
C LEU A 56 13.65 10.69 -9.57
N SER A 57 14.89 10.56 -10.05
CA SER A 57 16.05 11.02 -9.30
C SER A 57 17.08 11.70 -10.19
N PHE A 58 17.70 12.73 -9.64
CA PHE A 58 18.79 13.48 -10.24
C PHE A 58 19.96 13.52 -9.27
N ARG A 59 21.12 13.08 -9.72
CA ARG A 59 22.37 13.08 -8.96
C ARG A 59 23.42 13.90 -9.70
N ARG A 60 24.08 14.79 -8.98
CA ARG A 60 25.11 15.69 -9.50
C ARG A 60 26.42 15.48 -8.74
N GLU A 61 27.44 15.04 -9.45
CA GLU A 61 28.81 14.93 -8.93
C GLU A 61 29.55 16.27 -9.06
N LEU A 62 29.94 16.82 -7.92
CA LEU A 62 30.80 18.00 -7.83
C LEU A 62 32.24 17.58 -7.55
N LYS A 63 33.16 18.55 -7.46
CA LYS A 63 34.59 18.26 -7.26
C LYS A 63 34.91 17.66 -5.88
N LYS A 64 34.09 17.98 -4.86
CA LYS A 64 34.30 17.63 -3.45
C LYS A 64 32.98 17.27 -2.74
N SER A 65 31.93 16.98 -3.51
CA SER A 65 30.62 16.65 -2.95
C SER A 65 29.72 16.06 -4.01
N THR A 66 28.65 15.41 -3.57
CA THR A 66 27.60 14.83 -4.42
C THR A 66 26.26 15.32 -3.91
N MET A 67 25.43 15.87 -4.79
CA MET A 67 24.05 16.22 -4.49
C MET A 67 23.11 15.22 -5.16
N GLU A 68 22.05 14.81 -4.47
CA GLU A 68 20.99 13.99 -5.04
C GLU A 68 19.62 14.50 -4.64
N TRP A 69 18.75 14.63 -5.62
CA TRP A 69 17.34 14.94 -5.48
C TRP A 69 16.54 13.75 -5.99
N ALA A 70 15.51 13.34 -5.27
CA ALA A 70 14.56 12.37 -5.78
C ALA A 70 13.15 12.69 -5.34
N ILE A 71 12.18 12.28 -6.14
CA ILE A 71 10.77 12.27 -5.78
C ILE A 71 10.21 10.90 -6.10
N ASP A 72 9.67 10.23 -5.09
CA ASP A 72 9.02 8.94 -5.20
C ASP A 72 7.50 9.14 -5.07
N LEU A 73 6.78 8.83 -6.13
CA LEU A 73 5.34 8.93 -6.23
C LEU A 73 4.75 7.54 -6.04
N GLN A 74 4.32 7.23 -4.81
CA GLN A 74 3.75 5.94 -4.48
C GLN A 74 2.25 5.92 -4.77
N ASN A 75 1.75 4.79 -5.29
CA ASN A 75 0.35 4.56 -5.63
C ASN A 75 -0.25 5.68 -6.50
N VAL A 76 0.39 5.97 -7.64
CA VAL A 76 0.01 7.05 -8.59
C VAL A 76 -1.43 6.90 -9.09
N THR A 77 -1.93 5.67 -9.22
CA THR A 77 -3.32 5.40 -9.62
C THR A 77 -4.33 5.58 -8.50
N ASN A 78 -3.87 5.87 -7.28
CA ASN A 78 -4.68 6.03 -6.07
C ASN A 78 -5.66 4.87 -5.86
N HIS A 79 -5.24 3.64 -6.20
CA HIS A 79 -6.08 2.47 -6.08
C HIS A 79 -6.29 2.12 -4.60
N LYS A 80 -7.56 1.88 -4.22
CA LYS A 80 -7.94 1.57 -2.83
C LYS A 80 -7.68 0.10 -2.52
N ASN A 81 -6.43 -0.18 -2.17
CA ASN A 81 -6.01 -1.52 -1.79
C ASN A 81 -6.49 -1.84 -0.37
N VAL A 82 -7.22 -2.94 -0.20
CA VAL A 82 -7.65 -3.38 1.13
C VAL A 82 -6.46 -3.91 1.92
N PHE A 83 -6.25 -3.39 3.13
CA PHE A 83 -5.22 -3.84 4.06
C PHE A 83 -5.75 -4.96 4.95
N ARG A 84 -6.87 -4.72 5.64
CA ARG A 84 -7.50 -5.68 6.54
C ARG A 84 -8.97 -5.34 6.75
N ASN A 85 -9.78 -6.35 6.99
CA ASN A 85 -11.14 -6.17 7.51
C ASN A 85 -11.10 -6.34 9.04
N SER A 86 -11.52 -5.31 9.76
CA SER A 86 -11.52 -5.26 11.22
C SER A 86 -12.95 -5.19 11.74
N TYR A 87 -13.26 -5.91 12.81
CA TYR A 87 -14.56 -5.78 13.48
C TYR A 87 -14.48 -4.62 14.49
N ASN A 88 -15.45 -3.70 14.43
CA ASN A 88 -15.57 -2.64 15.42
C ASN A 88 -16.63 -3.03 16.47
N PRO A 89 -16.21 -3.39 17.71
CA PRO A 89 -17.14 -3.82 18.75
C PRO A 89 -18.05 -2.70 19.26
N ARG A 90 -17.72 -1.42 19.02
CA ARG A 90 -18.56 -0.28 19.44
C ARG A 90 -19.74 -0.04 18.50
N THR A 91 -19.53 -0.24 17.19
CA THR A 91 -20.58 -0.03 16.18
C THR A 91 -21.22 -1.34 15.73
N GLY A 92 -20.65 -2.49 16.10
CA GLY A 92 -21.11 -3.81 15.66
C GLY A 92 -20.91 -4.07 14.17
N GLN A 93 -20.07 -3.28 13.50
CA GLN A 93 -19.88 -3.31 12.04
C GLN A 93 -18.48 -3.78 11.65
N LEU A 94 -18.39 -4.45 10.50
CA LEU A 94 -17.13 -4.73 9.83
C LEU A 94 -16.65 -3.48 9.11
N VAL A 95 -15.41 -3.09 9.38
CA VAL A 95 -14.75 -1.94 8.78
C VAL A 95 -13.60 -2.43 7.92
N THR A 96 -13.59 -2.01 6.66
CA THR A 96 -12.50 -2.27 5.73
C THR A 96 -11.43 -1.18 5.87
N GLU A 97 -10.25 -1.55 6.37
CA GLU A 97 -9.08 -0.68 6.39
C GLU A 97 -8.36 -0.76 5.04
N TYR A 98 -8.06 0.39 4.45
CA TYR A 98 -7.31 0.49 3.20
C TYR A 98 -5.84 0.81 3.47
N GLN A 99 -4.96 0.37 2.57
CA GLN A 99 -3.56 0.78 2.55
C GLN A 99 -3.43 2.27 2.20
N GLN A 100 -2.22 2.80 2.42
CA GLN A 100 -1.87 4.16 2.03
C GLN A 100 -2.24 4.41 0.56
N GLY A 101 -2.99 5.48 0.32
CA GLY A 101 -3.34 5.96 -1.01
C GLY A 101 -2.13 6.57 -1.73
N PHE A 102 -2.38 7.47 -2.67
CA PHE A 102 -1.31 8.25 -3.29
C PHE A 102 -0.45 8.97 -2.25
N PHE A 103 0.88 8.79 -2.31
CA PHE A 103 1.81 9.38 -1.35
C PHE A 103 3.13 9.81 -2.01
N PRO A 104 3.42 11.13 -2.09
CA PRO A 104 4.69 11.63 -2.61
C PRO A 104 5.75 11.71 -1.50
N VAL A 105 6.96 11.21 -1.79
CA VAL A 105 8.12 11.25 -0.89
C VAL A 105 9.27 12.01 -1.55
N PRO A 106 9.50 13.28 -1.17
CA PRO A 106 10.68 14.01 -1.61
C PRO A 106 11.92 13.53 -0.83
N THR A 107 13.05 13.44 -1.51
CA THR A 107 14.34 13.10 -0.91
C THR A 107 15.40 14.07 -1.40
N PHE A 108 16.20 14.57 -0.47
CA PHE A 108 17.40 15.34 -0.76
C PHE A 108 18.56 14.74 0.02
N ARG A 109 19.70 14.53 -0.65
CA ARG A 109 20.91 13.99 -0.05
C ARG A 109 22.12 14.81 -0.50
N TRP A 110 22.94 15.17 0.47
CA TRP A 110 24.24 15.82 0.25
C TRP A 110 25.33 14.97 0.87
N THR A 111 26.32 14.59 0.06
CA THR A 111 27.51 13.84 0.50
C THR A 111 28.75 14.70 0.24
N PHE A 112 29.70 14.71 1.18
CA PHE A 112 30.96 15.47 1.11
C PHE A 112 32.15 14.56 0.80
#